data_AF-A0ABD3NVI4-F1
#
_entry.id   AF-A0ABD3NVI4-F1
#
_cell.length_a   1.000
_cell.length_b   1.000
_cell.length_c   1.000
_cell.angle_alpha   90.00
_cell.angle_beta   90.00
_cell.angle_gamma   90.00
#
_symmetry.space_group_name_H-M   'P 1'
#
loop_
_entity.id
_entity.type
_entity.pdbx_description
1 polymer ?
#
loop_
_entity_poly.entity_id
_entity_poly.type
_entity_poly.pdbx_seq_one_letter_code
_entity_poly.pdbx_strand_id
1 'polypeptide(L)'
;MAKSVAAWLDSEWMPQDIHVQMGISVKATYIQCRNDGINDVAEIMTKVTDNLCEKWAEYNADAFVNAWDVGNYVADYLIAKSGSETCGCSTKIVE
;
A
#
# COMPACT_ATOMS: atom_id res chain seq x y z
N MET A 1 7.90 -2.69 -2.18
CA MET A 1 6.64 -1.95 -1.96
C MET A 1 5.69 -2.04 -3.16
N ALA A 2 5.90 -1.34 -4.29
CA ALA A 2 4.93 -1.36 -5.41
C ALA A 2 4.48 -2.77 -5.85
N LYS A 3 5.43 -3.66 -6.14
CA LYS A 3 5.15 -5.06 -6.48
C LYS A 3 4.44 -5.82 -5.35
N SER A 4 4.78 -5.52 -4.09
CA SER A 4 4.18 -6.17 -2.93
C SER A 4 2.71 -5.82 -2.80
N VAL A 5 2.36 -4.53 -2.98
CA VAL A 5 0.98 -4.06 -3.00
C VAL A 5 0.21 -4.71 -4.14
N ALA A 6 0.75 -4.67 -5.36
CA ALA A 6 0.10 -5.30 -6.51
C ALA A 6 -0.10 -6.82 -6.31
N ALA A 7 0.92 -7.53 -5.83
CA ALA A 7 0.83 -8.96 -5.59
C ALA A 7 -0.15 -9.34 -4.46
N TRP A 8 -0.24 -8.51 -3.41
CA TRP A 8 -1.26 -8.70 -2.38
C TRP A 8 -2.66 -8.51 -2.96
N LEU A 9 -2.86 -7.45 -3.75
CA LEU A 9 -4.13 -7.21 -4.43
C LEU A 9 -4.50 -8.35 -5.40
N ASP A 10 -3.56 -8.78 -6.23
CA ASP A 10 -3.77 -9.87 -7.17
C ASP A 10 -4.09 -11.19 -6.48
N SER A 11 -3.51 -11.43 -5.29
CA SER A 11 -3.71 -12.66 -4.52
C SER A 11 -5.08 -12.71 -3.85
N GLU A 12 -5.61 -11.59 -3.39
CA GLU A 12 -6.88 -11.53 -2.66
C GLU A 12 -8.08 -11.46 -3.62
N TRP A 13 -7.91 -10.79 -4.78
CA TRP A 13 -8.98 -10.57 -5.75
C TRP A 13 -8.72 -11.32 -7.07
N MET A 14 -7.97 -10.71 -7.98
CA MET A 14 -7.43 -11.34 -9.19
C MET A 14 -6.37 -10.41 -9.81
N PRO A 15 -5.48 -10.91 -10.69
CA PRO A 15 -4.51 -10.07 -11.40
C PRO A 15 -5.16 -8.96 -12.23
N GLN A 16 -4.82 -7.70 -11.95
CA GLN A 16 -5.37 -6.53 -12.66
C GLN A 16 -4.35 -5.40 -12.85
N ASP A 17 -4.42 -4.72 -13.99
CA ASP A 17 -3.55 -3.56 -14.29
C ASP A 17 -3.74 -2.42 -13.28
N ILE A 18 -4.95 -2.28 -12.73
CA ILE A 18 -5.25 -1.25 -11.73
C ILE A 18 -4.45 -1.46 -10.44
N HIS A 19 -4.20 -2.72 -10.05
CA HIS A 19 -3.39 -3.04 -8.88
C HIS A 19 -1.93 -2.65 -9.07
N VAL A 20 -1.40 -2.78 -10.30
CA VAL A 20 -0.06 -2.31 -10.66
C VAL A 20 0.02 -0.79 -10.55
N GLN A 21 -0.98 -0.07 -11.09
CA GLN A 21 -1.06 1.39 -11.01
C GLN A 21 -1.14 1.89 -9.56
N MET A 22 -2.00 1.26 -8.75
CA MET A 22 -2.11 1.54 -7.32
C MET A 22 -0.77 1.29 -6.60
N GLY A 23 -0.11 0.16 -6.86
CA GLY A 23 1.21 -0.13 -6.30
C GLY A 23 2.27 0.91 -6.65
N ILE A 24 2.26 1.44 -7.89
CA ILE A 24 3.14 2.53 -8.32
C ILE A 24 2.82 3.81 -7.55
N SER A 25 1.54 4.18 -7.43
CA SER A 25 1.08 5.36 -6.69
C SER A 25 1.51 5.30 -5.21
N VAL A 26 1.26 4.17 -4.54
CA VAL A 26 1.69 3.91 -3.16
C VAL A 26 3.20 4.09 -2.99
N LYS A 27 4.01 3.50 -3.89
CA LYS A 27 5.48 3.63 -3.83
C LYS A 27 5.92 5.08 -4.02
N ALA A 28 5.26 5.83 -4.92
CA ALA A 28 5.57 7.24 -5.14
C ALA A 28 5.30 8.06 -3.87
N THR A 29 4.13 7.88 -3.24
CA THR A 29 3.79 8.55 -1.97
C THR A 29 4.77 8.18 -0.85
N TYR A 30 5.15 6.90 -0.73
CA TYR A 30 6.17 6.47 0.23
C TYR A 30 7.50 7.18 0.01
N ILE A 31 8.01 7.22 -1.23
CA ILE A 31 9.29 7.89 -1.56
C ILE A 31 9.20 9.39 -1.21
N GLN A 32 8.08 10.04 -1.53
CA GLN A 32 7.86 11.44 -1.18
C GLN A 32 7.91 11.65 0.34
N CYS A 33 7.21 10.83 1.12
CA CYS A 33 7.26 10.90 2.58
C CYS A 33 8.70 10.77 3.11
N ARG A 34 9.49 9.84 2.56
CA ARG A 34 10.90 9.66 2.95
C ARG A 34 11.74 10.89 2.62
N ASN A 35 11.54 11.51 1.46
CA ASN A 35 12.24 12.72 1.05
C ASN A 35 11.88 13.92 1.94
N ASP A 36 10.63 13.98 2.41
CA ASP A 36 10.13 15.02 3.31
C ASP A 36 10.54 14.78 4.78
N GLY A 37 11.31 13.73 5.07
CA GLY A 37 11.75 13.39 6.42
C GLY A 37 10.69 12.70 7.29
N ILE A 38 9.57 12.28 6.70
CA ILE A 38 8.49 11.57 7.38
C ILE A 38 8.90 10.10 7.54
N ASN A 39 9.00 9.67 8.80
CA ASN A 39 9.42 8.32 9.18
C ASN A 39 8.35 7.56 9.96
N ASP A 40 7.32 8.25 10.45
CA ASP A 40 6.25 7.64 11.23
C ASP A 40 5.36 6.77 10.35
N VAL A 41 5.10 5.53 10.80
CA VAL A 41 4.34 4.55 10.01
C VAL A 41 2.89 5.00 9.84
N ALA A 42 2.27 5.56 10.88
CA ALA A 42 0.88 5.98 10.82
C ALA A 42 0.71 7.20 9.90
N GLU A 43 1.66 8.14 9.92
CA GLU A 43 1.66 9.29 9.00
C GLU A 43 1.84 8.85 7.55
N ILE A 44 2.78 7.93 7.27
CA ILE A 44 2.98 7.39 5.92
C ILE A 44 1.72 6.66 5.44
N MET A 45 1.14 5.81 6.29
CA MET A 45 -0.09 5.08 5.99
C MET A 45 -1.24 6.05 5.66
N THR A 46 -1.43 7.08 6.49
CA THR A 46 -2.47 8.09 6.28
C THR A 46 -2.26 8.82 4.93
N LYS A 47 -1.04 9.26 4.64
CA LYS A 47 -0.72 9.93 3.36
C LYS A 47 -0.94 9.03 2.16
N VAL A 48 -0.64 7.74 2.25
CA VAL A 48 -0.95 6.77 1.20
C VAL A 48 -2.46 6.68 0.98
N THR A 49 -3.22 6.50 2.06
CA THR A 49 -4.67 6.41 2.01
C THR A 49 -5.29 7.66 1.40
N ASP A 50 -4.87 8.85 1.83
CA ASP A 50 -5.36 10.13 1.30
C ASP A 50 -5.09 10.24 -0.21
N ASN A 51 -3.88 9.89 -0.66
CA ASN A 51 -3.51 9.95 -2.08
C ASN A 51 -4.32 8.98 -2.95
N LEU A 52 -4.64 7.80 -2.41
CA LEU A 52 -5.51 6.83 -3.07
C LEU A 52 -6.96 7.32 -3.10
N CYS A 53 -7.45 7.92 -2.02
CA CYS A 53 -8.78 8.52 -1.93
C CYS A 53 -8.96 9.66 -2.95
N GLU A 54 -7.96 10.53 -3.10
CA GLU A 54 -7.98 11.62 -4.09
C GLU A 54 -8.11 11.13 -5.53
N LYS A 55 -7.52 9.96 -5.82
CA LYS A 55 -7.55 9.32 -7.15
C LYS A 55 -8.60 8.21 -7.25
N TRP A 56 -9.47 8.08 -6.25
CA TRP A 56 -10.30 6.88 -6.12
C TRP A 56 -11.22 6.66 -7.32
N ALA A 57 -11.68 7.74 -7.95
CA ALA A 57 -12.49 7.65 -9.16
C ALA A 57 -11.80 6.89 -10.31
N GLU A 58 -10.46 6.89 -10.36
CA GLU A 58 -9.65 6.15 -11.34
C GLU A 58 -9.57 4.66 -11.00
N TYR A 59 -9.61 4.30 -9.71
CA TYR A 59 -9.38 2.94 -9.23
C TYR A 59 -10.67 2.16 -8.94
N ASN A 60 -11.73 2.85 -8.52
CA ASN A 60 -12.95 2.27 -7.94
C ASN A 60 -13.70 1.31 -8.88
N ALA A 61 -13.53 1.44 -10.19
CA ALA A 61 -14.20 0.57 -11.15
C ALA A 61 -13.75 -0.89 -11.01
N ASP A 62 -12.45 -1.09 -10.75
CA ASP A 62 -11.81 -2.40 -10.91
C ASP A 62 -10.95 -2.82 -9.71
N ALA A 63 -10.76 -1.98 -8.68
CA ALA A 63 -9.86 -2.30 -7.57
C ALA A 63 -10.40 -3.33 -6.56
N PHE A 64 -11.72 -3.48 -6.42
CA PHE A 64 -12.41 -4.39 -5.47
C PHE A 64 -12.00 -4.30 -3.98
N VAL A 65 -11.15 -3.34 -3.62
CA VAL A 65 -10.65 -3.03 -2.27
C VAL A 65 -10.95 -1.56 -1.97
N ASN A 66 -10.85 -1.10 -0.73
CA ASN A 66 -10.87 0.34 -0.42
C ASN A 66 -9.46 0.89 -0.12
N ALA A 67 -9.29 2.21 -0.20
CA ALA A 67 -8.01 2.88 0.04
C ALA A 67 -7.43 2.62 1.45
N TRP A 68 -8.28 2.49 2.47
CA TRP A 68 -7.85 2.25 3.86
C TRP A 68 -7.26 0.86 4.05
N ASP A 69 -7.81 -0.16 3.39
CA ASP A 69 -7.25 -1.52 3.44
C ASP A 69 -5.85 -1.54 2.82
N VAL A 70 -5.63 -0.79 1.72
CA VAL A 70 -4.30 -0.62 1.12
C VAL A 70 -3.37 0.11 2.08
N GLY A 71 -3.85 1.16 2.76
CA GLY A 71 -3.10 1.84 3.81
C GLY A 71 -2.67 0.90 4.94
N ASN A 72 -3.58 0.08 5.45
CA ASN A 72 -3.30 -0.91 6.48
C ASN A 72 -2.23 -1.92 6.02
N TYR A 73 -2.34 -2.42 4.80
CA TYR A 73 -1.31 -3.28 4.22
C TYR A 73 0.07 -2.59 4.15
N VAL A 74 0.11 -1.29 3.84
CA VAL A 74 1.36 -0.53 3.85
C VAL A 74 1.93 -0.40 5.26
N ALA A 75 1.10 -0.20 6.28
CA ALA A 75 1.56 -0.18 7.66
C ALA A 75 2.19 -1.52 8.05
N ASP A 76 1.53 -2.64 7.74
CA ASP A 76 2.06 -3.98 7.97
C ASP A 76 3.38 -4.22 7.24
N TYR A 77 3.46 -3.81 5.97
CA TYR A 77 4.68 -3.87 5.18
C TYR A 77 5.84 -3.13 5.86
N LEU A 78 5.59 -1.93 6.38
CA LEU A 78 6.62 -1.09 7.01
C LEU A 78 7.06 -1.65 8.36
N ILE A 79 6.13 -2.12 9.18
CA ILE A 79 6.41 -2.77 10.47
C ILE A 79 7.26 -4.03 10.27
N ALA A 80 6.91 -4.85 9.28
CA ALA A 80 7.69 -6.03 8.95
C ALA A 80 9.11 -5.67 8.47
N LYS A 81 9.25 -4.58 7.70
CA LYS A 81 10.56 -4.11 7.20
C LYS A 81 11.40 -3.38 8.24
N SER A 82 10.82 -2.89 9.35
CA SER A 82 11.59 -2.32 10.45
C SER A 82 12.24 -3.37 11.36
N GLY A 83 11.96 -4.67 11.13
CA GLY A 83 12.43 -5.76 11.98
C GLY A 83 11.62 -5.92 13.27
N SER A 84 10.45 -5.28 13.34
CA SER A 84 9.51 -5.42 14.45
C SER A 84 8.73 -6.73 14.34
N GLU A 85 8.25 -7.27 15.46
CA GLU A 85 7.41 -8.46 15.45
C GLU A 85 6.12 -8.22 14.66
N THR A 86 5.83 -9.10 13.71
CA THR A 86 4.58 -9.09 12.95
C THR A 86 3.60 -10.12 13.52
N CYS A 87 2.29 -9.88 13.40
CA CYS A 87 1.29 -10.93 13.63
C CYS A 87 1.51 -12.11 12.69
N GLY A 88 1.24 -13.36 13.10
CA GLY A 88 1.23 -14.52 12.19
C GLY A 88 0.16 -14.45 11.09
N CYS A 89 -0.75 -13.47 11.20
CA CYS A 89 -1.75 -13.10 10.22
C CYS A 89 -1.25 -12.05 9.20
N SER A 90 -0.02 -11.55 9.33
CA SER A 90 0.53 -10.54 8.43
C SER A 90 0.69 -11.07 7.01
N THR A 91 0.32 -10.24 6.04
CA THR A 91 0.39 -10.63 4.63
C THR A 91 1.84 -10.80 4.18
N LYS A 92 2.07 -11.82 3.35
CA LYS A 92 3.39 -12.10 2.76
C LYS A 92 3.88 -10.92 1.89
N ILE A 93 5.11 -10.49 2.13
CA ILE A 93 5.77 -9.45 1.34
C ILE A 93 6.43 -10.05 0.10
N VAL A 94 6.28 -9.37 -1.04
CA VAL A 94 6.90 -9.73 -2.34
C VAL A 94 7.87 -8.63 -2.79
N GLU A 95 9.05 -9.02 -3.28
CA GLU A 95 10.16 -8.12 -3.67
C GLU A 95 10.40 -7.99 -5.20
#